data_AF-A0A7V1ANB3-F1
#
_entry.id   AF-A0A7V1ANB3-F1
#
_cell.length_a   1.000
_cell.length_b   1.000
_cell.length_c   1.000
_cell.angle_alpha   90.00
_cell.angle_beta   90.00
_cell.angle_gamma   90.00
#
_symmetry.space_group_name_H-M   'P 1'
#
loop_
_entity.id
_entity.type
_entity.pdbx_description
1 polymer ?
#
loop_
_entity_poly.entity_id
_entity_poly.type
_entity_poly.pdbx_seq_one_letter_code
_entity_poly.pdbx_strand_id
1 'polypeptide(L)'
;MKEKIRFGVVFLLILVSGFFWKQNLLAQNNLKIHILDIERSKQTNFLGIPKNVNYTLKWALFSKDRGKTAEVNYTEIPDYVVYYSANDSLFNNTQKETVSGKNLVTLRHLKIGQRYFFRIEGLNNGDRVALSDTAWAISGRTLSASAEEGPINWMDYFPLSGRFPMQLLGQGRIFEHSTLLGKFAFHLIWWSFLFGLLIWIVTMKNLRLSRIFPFKKIGLKSAFYVMNYDKTYSGRISKEF
;
A
#
# COMPACT_ATOMS: atom_id res chain seq x y z
N MET A 1 -39.16 -57.12 33.97
CA MET A 1 -38.97 -55.81 34.65
C MET A 1 -37.49 -55.42 34.78
N LYS A 2 -36.58 -56.33 35.16
CA LYS A 2 -35.12 -56.06 35.30
C LYS A 2 -34.41 -55.59 34.02
N GLU A 3 -34.81 -56.05 32.83
CA GLU A 3 -34.16 -55.67 31.56
C GLU A 3 -34.46 -54.24 31.12
N LYS A 4 -35.70 -53.75 31.33
CA LYS A 4 -36.08 -52.36 31.01
C LYS A 4 -35.31 -51.35 31.85
N ILE A 5 -35.00 -51.69 33.11
CA ILE A 5 -34.22 -50.85 34.01
C ILE A 5 -32.74 -50.83 33.59
N ARG A 6 -32.18 -51.97 33.17
CA ARG A 6 -30.80 -52.04 32.66
C ARG A 6 -30.60 -51.19 31.40
N PHE A 7 -31.56 -51.21 30.48
CA PHE A 7 -31.47 -50.40 29.26
C PHE A 7 -31.54 -48.89 29.55
N GLY A 8 -32.42 -48.48 30.47
CA GLY A 8 -32.52 -47.09 30.92
C GLY A 8 -31.23 -46.58 31.58
N VAL A 9 -30.58 -47.39 32.42
CA VAL A 9 -29.33 -47.01 33.09
C VAL A 9 -28.16 -46.93 32.11
N VAL A 10 -28.05 -47.84 31.14
CA VAL A 10 -27.00 -47.79 30.10
C VAL A 10 -27.20 -46.59 29.18
N PHE A 11 -28.43 -46.30 28.78
CA PHE A 11 -28.74 -45.12 27.96
C PHE A 11 -28.43 -43.81 28.70
N LEU A 12 -28.71 -43.75 30.01
CA LEU A 12 -28.42 -42.60 30.85
C LEU A 12 -26.91 -42.43 31.07
N LEU A 13 -26.14 -43.53 31.20
CA LEU A 13 -24.68 -43.49 31.27
C LEU A 13 -24.04 -43.04 29.96
N ILE A 14 -24.59 -43.41 28.80
CA ILE A 14 -24.12 -42.95 27.48
C ILE A 14 -24.43 -41.47 27.27
N LEU A 15 -25.60 -41.00 27.72
CA LEU A 15 -25.93 -39.58 27.68
C LEU A 15 -25.03 -38.77 28.60
N VAL A 16 -24.78 -39.24 29.82
CA VAL A 16 -23.90 -38.56 30.78
C VAL A 16 -22.46 -38.58 30.28
N SER A 17 -21.93 -39.69 29.76
CA SER A 17 -20.58 -39.74 29.22
C SER A 17 -20.42 -38.90 27.94
N GLY A 18 -21.43 -38.88 27.05
CA GLY A 18 -21.47 -38.00 25.89
C GLY A 18 -21.55 -36.52 26.27
N PHE A 19 -22.24 -36.19 27.37
CA PHE A 19 -22.35 -34.83 27.90
C PHE A 19 -21.03 -34.39 28.58
N PHE A 20 -20.36 -35.27 29.33
CA PHE A 20 -19.04 -35.01 29.91
C PHE A 20 -17.94 -34.90 28.84
N TRP A 21 -18.00 -35.67 27.76
CA TRP A 21 -17.04 -35.55 26.64
C TRP A 21 -17.24 -34.23 25.88
N LYS A 22 -18.49 -33.79 25.67
CA LYS A 22 -18.78 -32.48 25.05
C LYS A 22 -18.39 -31.30 25.93
N GLN A 23 -18.46 -31.44 27.26
CA GLN A 23 -18.06 -30.39 28.19
C GLN A 23 -16.54 -30.16 28.21
N ASN A 24 -15.73 -31.20 28.00
CA ASN A 24 -14.28 -31.04 27.86
C ASN A 24 -13.86 -30.35 26.54
N LEU A 25 -14.75 -30.28 25.55
CA LEU A 25 -14.58 -29.46 24.33
C LEU A 25 -14.98 -27.99 24.53
N LEU A 26 -15.57 -27.65 25.68
CA LEU A 26 -15.83 -26.29 26.15
C LEU A 26 -14.81 -25.88 27.22
N ALA A 27 -13.55 -26.34 27.09
CA ALA A 27 -12.44 -25.56 27.60
C ALA A 27 -12.48 -24.22 26.86
N GLN A 28 -13.24 -23.28 27.43
CA GLN A 28 -13.31 -21.89 27.05
C GLN A 28 -11.86 -21.43 26.95
N ASN A 29 -11.35 -21.30 25.73
CA ASN A 29 -10.01 -20.83 25.56
C ASN A 29 -10.02 -19.38 26.06
N ASN A 30 -9.42 -19.17 27.24
CA ASN A 30 -9.39 -17.86 27.89
C ASN A 30 -8.59 -16.85 27.07
N LEU A 31 -7.90 -17.31 26.03
CA LEU A 31 -7.10 -16.53 25.12
C LEU A 31 -7.96 -15.87 24.04
N LYS A 32 -7.86 -14.54 23.97
CA LYS A 32 -8.48 -13.69 22.95
C LYS A 32 -7.40 -12.85 22.27
N ILE A 33 -7.46 -12.78 20.95
CA ILE A 33 -6.55 -11.94 20.16
C ILE A 33 -7.25 -10.60 19.90
N HIS A 34 -6.53 -9.49 20.10
CA HIS A 34 -7.01 -8.17 19.73
C HIS A 34 -6.05 -7.52 18.74
N ILE A 35 -6.60 -7.02 17.63
CA ILE A 35 -5.85 -6.24 16.64
C ILE A 35 -5.67 -4.84 17.23
N LEU A 36 -4.42 -4.47 17.51
CA LEU A 36 -4.07 -3.20 18.14
C LEU A 36 -4.01 -2.07 17.12
N ASP A 37 -3.35 -2.34 15.99
CA ASP A 37 -3.06 -1.32 15.00
C ASP A 37 -3.08 -1.90 13.58
N ILE A 38 -3.50 -1.05 12.65
CA ILE A 38 -3.56 -1.32 11.21
C ILE A 38 -2.86 -0.16 10.51
N GLU A 39 -1.54 -0.27 10.41
CA GLU A 39 -0.73 0.72 9.74
C GLU A 39 -0.84 0.56 8.22
N ARG A 40 -1.05 1.67 7.52
CA ARG A 40 -1.30 1.68 6.08
C ARG A 40 -0.20 2.42 5.35
N SER A 41 0.55 1.72 4.52
CA SER A 41 1.57 2.29 3.64
C SER A 41 1.10 2.27 2.18
N LYS A 42 0.97 3.45 1.56
CA LYS A 42 0.56 3.57 0.15
C LYS A 42 1.77 3.51 -0.76
N GLN A 43 1.72 2.67 -1.78
CA GLN A 43 2.73 2.64 -2.84
C GLN A 43 2.25 3.42 -4.06
N THR A 44 2.99 4.46 -4.40
CA THR A 44 2.73 5.29 -5.60
C THR A 44 3.65 4.89 -6.73
N ASN A 45 3.17 5.00 -7.98
CA ASN A 45 4.05 4.96 -9.14
C ASN A 45 4.87 6.26 -9.24
N PHE A 46 5.75 6.34 -10.25
CA PHE A 46 6.52 7.54 -10.55
C PHE A 46 5.66 8.80 -10.75
N LEU A 47 4.41 8.62 -11.19
CA LEU A 47 3.43 9.69 -11.38
C LEU A 47 2.62 10.04 -10.12
N GLY A 48 3.02 9.54 -8.95
CA GLY A 48 2.33 9.75 -7.68
C GLY A 48 0.97 9.07 -7.58
N ILE A 49 0.59 8.25 -8.57
CA ILE A 49 -0.67 7.51 -8.58
C ILE A 49 -0.53 6.35 -7.60
N PRO A 50 -1.35 6.27 -6.53
CA PRO A 50 -1.40 5.10 -5.69
C PRO A 50 -1.80 3.89 -6.52
N LYS A 51 -0.91 2.92 -6.61
CA LYS A 51 -1.13 1.68 -7.34
C LYS A 51 -1.63 0.60 -6.38
N ASN A 52 -0.89 0.42 -5.30
CA ASN A 52 -1.14 -0.60 -4.30
C ASN A 52 -1.07 0.00 -2.89
N VAL A 53 -1.63 -0.73 -1.94
CA VAL A 53 -1.50 -0.44 -0.52
C VAL A 53 -0.93 -1.66 0.21
N ASN A 54 -0.08 -1.41 1.19
CA ASN A 54 0.40 -2.40 2.13
C ASN A 54 -0.25 -2.13 3.48
N TYR A 55 -0.68 -3.20 4.14
CA TYR A 55 -1.22 -3.14 5.50
C TYR A 55 -0.29 -3.89 6.45
N THR A 56 0.18 -3.19 7.47
CA THR A 56 0.93 -3.79 8.57
C THR A 56 0.00 -3.92 9.77
N LEU A 57 -0.35 -5.15 10.10
CA LEU A 57 -1.23 -5.48 11.21
C LEU A 57 -0.38 -5.81 12.43
N LYS A 58 -0.76 -5.26 13.59
CA LYS A 58 -0.18 -5.59 14.89
C LYS A 58 -1.27 -6.08 15.81
N TRP A 59 -1.01 -7.15 16.55
CA TRP A 59 -1.97 -7.70 17.50
C TRP A 59 -1.30 -8.03 18.84
N ALA A 60 -2.14 -8.15 19.86
CA ALA A 60 -1.76 -8.61 21.18
C ALA A 60 -2.69 -9.74 21.64
N LEU A 61 -2.17 -10.56 22.54
CA LEU A 61 -2.86 -11.68 23.13
C LEU A 61 -3.36 -11.29 24.52
N PHE A 62 -4.59 -11.66 24.84
CA PHE A 62 -5.19 -11.39 26.13
C PHE A 62 -5.73 -12.67 26.71
N SER A 63 -5.47 -12.94 27.98
CA SER A 63 -6.09 -14.03 28.72
C SER A 63 -7.15 -13.49 29.68
N LYS A 64 -8.29 -14.15 29.74
CA LYS A 64 -9.36 -13.87 30.69
C LYS A 64 -9.29 -14.87 31.83
N ASP A 65 -8.75 -14.46 32.97
CA ASP A 65 -8.81 -15.27 34.20
C ASP A 65 -9.74 -14.60 35.22
N ARG A 66 -10.73 -15.37 35.73
CA ARG A 66 -11.70 -14.93 36.75
C ARG A 66 -12.33 -13.54 36.49
N GLY A 67 -12.60 -13.22 35.22
CA GLY A 67 -13.22 -11.96 34.81
C GLY A 67 -12.27 -10.77 34.64
N LYS A 68 -10.98 -10.91 34.93
CA LYS A 68 -9.94 -9.92 34.63
C LYS A 68 -9.26 -10.28 33.31
N THR A 69 -9.17 -9.30 32.41
CA THR A 69 -8.45 -9.42 31.15
C THR A 69 -7.04 -8.89 31.35
N ALA A 70 -6.03 -9.75 31.17
CA ALA A 70 -4.63 -9.37 31.23
C ALA A 70 -3.99 -9.59 29.86
N GLU A 71 -3.08 -8.70 29.46
CA GLU A 71 -2.24 -8.92 28.28
C GLU A 71 -1.24 -10.03 28.58
N VAL A 72 -1.07 -10.92 27.61
CA VAL A 72 -0.24 -12.10 27.70
C VAL A 72 0.75 -12.10 26.55
N ASN A 73 1.90 -12.74 26.74
CA ASN A 73 2.93 -12.80 25.72
C ASN A 73 2.43 -13.55 24.48
N TYR A 74 2.62 -12.96 23.30
CA TYR A 74 2.20 -13.53 22.02
C TYR A 74 2.87 -14.88 21.71
N THR A 75 3.97 -15.23 22.38
CA THR A 75 4.68 -16.51 22.22
C THR A 75 3.94 -17.71 22.78
N GLU A 76 2.87 -17.52 23.55
CA GLU A 76 2.04 -18.64 24.05
C GLU A 76 1.32 -19.40 22.93
N ILE A 77 1.10 -18.73 21.79
CA ILE A 77 0.55 -19.35 20.59
C ILE A 77 1.69 -19.41 19.56
N PRO A 78 2.06 -20.61 19.08
CA PRO A 78 3.20 -20.76 18.18
C PRO A 78 2.93 -20.15 16.79
N ASP A 79 1.71 -20.33 16.28
CA ASP A 79 1.34 -19.95 14.92
C ASP A 79 0.09 -19.07 14.89
N TYR A 80 0.11 -18.06 14.03
CA TYR A 80 -1.03 -17.19 13.75
C TYR A 80 -1.36 -17.26 12.26
N VAL A 81 -2.65 -17.32 11.93
CA VAL A 81 -3.14 -17.23 10.55
C VAL A 81 -3.96 -15.97 10.40
N VAL A 82 -3.51 -15.08 9.52
CA VAL A 82 -4.21 -13.84 9.20
C VAL A 82 -5.05 -14.07 7.95
N TYR A 83 -6.36 -14.01 8.13
CA TYR A 83 -7.34 -14.01 7.07
C TYR A 83 -7.67 -12.59 6.67
N TYR A 84 -7.72 -12.34 5.37
CA TYR A 84 -8.14 -11.06 4.84
C TYR A 84 -8.99 -11.23 3.60
N SER A 85 -9.97 -10.35 3.46
CA SER A 85 -10.88 -10.33 2.32
C SER A 85 -11.23 -8.91 1.90
N ALA A 86 -11.47 -8.73 0.61
CA ALA A 86 -11.81 -7.45 0.01
C ALA A 86 -13.31 -7.32 -0.21
N ASN A 87 -13.90 -6.25 0.31
CA ASN A 87 -15.33 -5.90 0.24
C ASN A 87 -16.28 -7.00 0.75
N ASP A 88 -15.77 -8.01 1.46
CA ASP A 88 -16.54 -9.13 1.98
C ASP A 88 -16.24 -9.31 3.47
N SER A 89 -17.24 -8.97 4.29
CA SER A 89 -17.17 -9.13 5.75
C SER A 89 -17.45 -10.56 6.21
N LEU A 90 -17.98 -11.41 5.34
CA LEU A 90 -18.33 -12.80 5.65
C LEU A 90 -17.17 -13.76 5.42
N PHE A 91 -16.07 -13.28 4.81
CA PHE A 91 -14.88 -14.09 4.56
C PHE A 91 -15.21 -15.32 3.68
N ASN A 92 -16.01 -15.15 2.63
CA ASN A 92 -16.30 -16.20 1.65
C ASN A 92 -15.15 -16.36 0.65
N ASN A 93 -14.53 -15.25 0.24
CA ASN A 93 -13.34 -15.26 -0.62
C ASN A 93 -12.14 -14.70 0.15
N THR A 94 -11.47 -15.57 0.91
CA THR A 94 -10.36 -15.18 1.80
C THR A 94 -9.01 -15.55 1.24
N GLN A 95 -8.08 -14.63 1.40
CA GLN A 95 -6.67 -14.93 1.35
C GLN A 95 -6.16 -15.11 2.78
N LYS A 96 -5.10 -15.91 2.93
CA LYS A 96 -4.51 -16.23 4.24
C LYS A 96 -3.00 -16.07 4.20
N GLU A 97 -2.44 -15.60 5.30
CA GLU A 97 -1.00 -15.53 5.54
C GLU A 97 -0.69 -16.13 6.91
N THR A 98 0.23 -17.09 6.95
CA THR A 98 0.65 -17.75 8.20
C THR A 98 1.90 -17.09 8.74
N VAL A 99 1.89 -16.79 10.04
CA VAL A 99 2.96 -16.10 10.75
C VAL A 99 3.28 -16.86 12.03
N SER A 100 4.51 -17.32 12.16
CA SER A 100 4.98 -18.06 13.33
C SER A 100 5.88 -17.18 14.21
N GLY A 101 5.67 -17.23 15.52
CA GLY A 101 6.53 -16.57 16.52
C GLY A 101 6.59 -15.03 16.46
N LYS A 102 5.65 -14.38 15.76
CA LYS A 102 5.56 -12.91 15.65
C LYS A 102 4.11 -12.46 15.79
N ASN A 103 3.92 -11.25 16.31
CA ASN A 103 2.61 -10.60 16.45
C ASN A 103 2.39 -9.46 15.44
N LEU A 104 3.14 -9.49 14.33
CA LEU A 104 3.10 -8.48 13.28
C LEU A 104 3.19 -9.16 11.91
N VAL A 105 2.34 -8.73 10.98
CA VAL A 105 2.37 -9.15 9.58
C VAL A 105 2.27 -7.94 8.66
N THR A 106 2.90 -8.02 7.48
CA THR A 106 2.74 -6.98 6.44
C THR A 106 2.17 -7.61 5.18
N LEU A 107 0.87 -7.38 4.96
CA LEU A 107 0.16 -7.77 3.75
C LEU A 107 0.55 -6.80 2.63
N ARG A 108 1.09 -7.33 1.52
CA ARG A 108 1.66 -6.52 0.42
C ARG A 108 0.79 -6.54 -0.82
N HIS A 109 0.90 -5.48 -1.61
CA HIS A 109 0.31 -5.37 -2.95
C HIS A 109 -1.22 -5.51 -2.99
N LEU A 110 -1.91 -5.04 -1.94
CA LEU A 110 -3.36 -5.01 -1.91
C LEU A 110 -3.90 -3.88 -2.80
N LYS A 111 -5.07 -4.11 -3.41
CA LYS A 111 -5.69 -3.17 -4.34
C LYS A 111 -6.20 -1.94 -3.58
N ILE A 112 -6.07 -0.76 -4.18
CA ILE A 112 -6.59 0.46 -3.58
C ILE A 112 -8.09 0.67 -3.93
N GLY A 113 -8.81 1.46 -3.15
CA GLY A 113 -10.25 1.70 -3.35
C GLY A 113 -11.19 0.62 -2.79
N GLN A 114 -10.66 -0.42 -2.15
CA GLN A 114 -11.44 -1.52 -1.55
C GLN A 114 -11.42 -1.44 -0.02
N ARG A 115 -12.50 -1.85 0.64
CA ARG A 115 -12.54 -2.04 2.08
C ARG A 115 -12.02 -3.45 2.38
N TYR A 116 -10.98 -3.56 3.19
CA TYR A 116 -10.44 -4.85 3.60
C TYR A 116 -10.93 -5.19 5.00
N PHE A 117 -11.30 -6.45 5.19
CA PHE A 117 -11.63 -7.04 6.49
C PHE A 117 -10.51 -8.00 6.88
N PHE A 118 -10.15 -7.99 8.17
CA PHE A 118 -9.06 -8.78 8.74
C PHE A 118 -9.57 -9.58 9.93
N ARG A 119 -9.10 -10.83 10.03
CA ARG A 119 -9.36 -11.72 11.16
C ARG A 119 -8.10 -12.55 11.40
N ILE A 120 -7.74 -12.75 12.66
CA ILE A 120 -6.55 -13.49 13.06
C ILE A 120 -6.99 -14.70 13.87
N GLU A 121 -6.46 -15.87 13.50
CA GLU A 121 -6.62 -17.11 14.23
C GLU A 121 -5.29 -17.51 14.86
N GLY A 122 -5.30 -17.88 16.13
CA GLY A 122 -4.17 -18.51 16.80
C GLY A 122 -4.28 -20.02 16.71
N LEU A 123 -3.22 -20.68 16.27
CA LEU A 123 -3.11 -22.12 16.14
C LEU A 123 -2.07 -22.65 17.13
N ASN A 124 -2.40 -23.73 17.82
CA ASN A 124 -1.46 -24.52 18.60
C ASN A 124 -1.48 -25.95 18.09
N ASN A 125 -0.36 -26.44 17.55
CA ASN A 125 -0.25 -27.77 16.93
C ASN A 125 -1.32 -28.04 15.85
N GLY A 126 -1.76 -27.00 15.14
CA GLY A 126 -2.80 -27.10 14.09
C GLY A 126 -4.23 -26.91 14.60
N ASP A 127 -4.48 -26.95 15.91
CA ASP A 127 -5.79 -26.70 16.50
C ASP A 127 -5.99 -25.21 16.79
N ARG A 128 -7.19 -24.70 16.47
CA ARG A 128 -7.53 -23.30 16.73
C ARG A 128 -7.73 -23.07 18.22
N VAL A 129 -6.89 -22.22 18.79
CA VAL A 129 -6.93 -21.86 20.21
C VAL A 129 -7.49 -20.46 20.47
N ALA A 130 -7.30 -19.52 19.56
CA ALA A 130 -7.80 -18.15 19.76
C ALA A 130 -8.32 -17.55 18.46
N LEU A 131 -9.25 -16.60 18.59
CA LEU A 131 -9.83 -15.87 17.48
C LEU A 131 -9.83 -14.38 17.80
N SER A 132 -9.52 -13.55 16.80
CA SER A 132 -9.68 -12.11 16.92
C SER A 132 -11.07 -11.64 16.55
N ASP A 133 -11.43 -10.46 17.07
CA ASP A 133 -12.54 -9.69 16.52
C ASP A 133 -12.21 -9.31 15.05
N THR A 134 -13.25 -9.15 14.22
CA THR A 134 -13.06 -8.69 12.85
C THR A 134 -12.75 -7.20 12.84
N ALA A 135 -11.56 -6.85 12.34
CA ALA A 135 -11.19 -5.47 12.09
C ALA A 135 -11.33 -5.14 10.61
N TRP A 136 -11.44 -3.87 10.28
CA TRP A 136 -11.53 -3.44 8.89
C TRP A 136 -10.75 -2.16 8.67
N ALA A 137 -10.23 -1.99 7.45
CA ALA A 137 -9.59 -0.76 7.02
C ALA A 137 -10.00 -0.43 5.58
N ILE A 138 -10.22 0.85 5.32
CA ILE A 138 -10.52 1.34 3.97
C ILE A 138 -9.20 1.72 3.31
N SER A 139 -8.86 0.99 2.23
CA SER A 139 -7.80 1.46 1.35
C SER A 139 -8.33 2.74 0.72
N GLY A 140 -7.53 3.81 0.74
CA GLY A 140 -8.02 5.13 0.31
C GLY A 140 -8.65 5.09 -1.09
N ARG A 141 -9.33 6.17 -1.50
CA ARG A 141 -9.92 6.20 -2.84
C ARG A 141 -8.82 6.07 -3.91
N THR A 142 -9.13 5.31 -4.97
CA THR A 142 -8.46 5.45 -6.26
C THR A 142 -8.59 6.89 -6.71
N LEU A 143 -7.58 7.40 -7.42
CA LEU A 143 -7.58 8.78 -7.91
C LEU A 143 -8.60 9.01 -9.05
N SER A 144 -9.18 7.94 -9.58
CA SER A 144 -10.35 8.00 -10.45
C SER A 144 -11.60 7.67 -9.65
N ALA A 145 -12.50 8.65 -9.58
CA ALA A 145 -13.89 8.48 -9.15
C ALA A 145 -14.74 7.71 -10.17
N SER A 146 -14.19 7.40 -11.35
CA SER A 146 -14.74 6.39 -12.23
C SER A 146 -14.33 5.01 -11.71
N ALA A 147 -15.35 4.28 -11.27
CA ALA A 147 -15.27 2.88 -10.91
C ALA A 147 -14.57 2.04 -12.00
N GLU A 148 -13.93 0.96 -11.55
CA GLU A 148 -13.20 -0.03 -12.35
C GLU A 148 -11.97 0.53 -13.06
N GLU A 149 -11.04 -0.35 -13.42
CA GLU A 149 -9.90 -0.04 -14.29
C GLU A 149 -10.43 0.39 -15.67
N GLY A 150 -11.01 1.59 -15.75
CA GLY A 150 -11.39 2.21 -17.01
C GLY A 150 -10.14 2.40 -17.87
N PRO A 151 -10.28 2.36 -19.21
CA PRO A 151 -9.15 2.52 -20.11
C PRO A 151 -8.40 3.79 -19.76
N ILE A 152 -7.07 3.67 -19.60
CA ILE A 152 -6.16 4.79 -19.32
C ILE A 152 -6.53 5.91 -20.29
N ASN A 153 -7.01 7.04 -19.74
CA ASN A 153 -7.37 8.17 -20.57
C ASN A 153 -6.09 8.64 -21.27
N TRP A 154 -6.14 8.89 -22.57
CA TRP A 154 -4.97 9.35 -23.34
C TRP A 154 -4.31 10.58 -22.70
N MET A 155 -5.09 11.37 -21.97
CA MET A 155 -4.63 12.53 -21.20
C MET A 155 -3.66 12.17 -20.07
N ASP A 156 -3.61 10.93 -19.60
CA ASP A 156 -2.70 10.49 -18.54
C ASP A 156 -1.37 9.92 -19.07
N TYR A 157 -1.15 9.90 -20.39
CA TYR A 157 0.06 9.34 -20.99
C TYR A 157 1.31 10.21 -20.72
N PHE A 158 2.32 9.59 -20.12
CA PHE A 158 3.63 10.19 -19.86
C PHE A 158 4.50 10.18 -21.13
N PRO A 159 5.31 11.22 -21.44
CA PRO A 159 5.62 12.44 -20.68
C PRO A 159 4.81 13.68 -21.11
N LEU A 160 3.77 13.51 -21.92
CA LEU A 160 3.06 14.61 -22.59
C LEU A 160 1.79 15.06 -21.85
N SER A 161 1.54 14.51 -20.67
CA SER A 161 0.39 14.88 -19.85
C SER A 161 0.67 16.12 -18.99
N GLY A 162 -0.31 17.03 -18.91
CA GLY A 162 -0.31 18.15 -17.96
C GLY A 162 -0.30 17.72 -16.50
N ARG A 163 -0.51 16.43 -16.23
CA ARG A 163 -0.31 15.81 -14.91
C ARG A 163 1.16 15.83 -14.49
N PHE A 164 2.09 15.61 -15.41
CA PHE A 164 3.52 15.51 -15.10
C PHE A 164 4.09 16.72 -14.36
N PRO A 165 3.93 17.97 -14.83
CA PRO A 165 4.43 19.13 -14.11
C PRO A 165 3.79 19.28 -12.72
N MET A 166 2.48 19.00 -12.61
CA MET A 166 1.80 19.03 -11.30
C MET A 166 2.33 17.97 -10.35
N GLN A 167 2.70 16.80 -10.85
CA GLN A 167 3.31 15.75 -10.05
C GLN A 167 4.72 16.11 -9.59
N LEU A 168 5.52 16.74 -10.46
CA LEU A 168 6.86 17.22 -10.10
C LEU A 168 6.79 18.24 -8.96
N LEU A 169 5.73 19.04 -8.90
CA LEU A 169 5.44 20.01 -7.84
C LEU A 169 4.76 19.39 -6.60
N GLY A 170 4.55 18.06 -6.56
CA GLY A 170 3.82 17.38 -5.48
C GLY A 170 2.31 17.68 -5.43
N GLN A 171 1.78 18.34 -6.46
CA GLN A 171 0.38 18.78 -6.57
C GLN A 171 -0.44 17.98 -7.59
N GLY A 172 -0.06 16.75 -7.92
CA GLY A 172 -0.79 15.88 -8.86
C GLY A 172 -2.28 15.71 -8.53
N ARG A 173 -2.65 15.79 -7.24
CA ARG A 173 -4.05 15.74 -6.78
C ARG A 173 -4.93 16.86 -7.36
N ILE A 174 -4.36 18.04 -7.65
CA ILE A 174 -5.12 19.16 -8.20
C ILE A 174 -5.56 18.84 -9.62
N PHE A 175 -4.66 18.29 -10.44
CA PHE A 175 -4.96 17.85 -11.81
C PHE A 175 -6.11 16.83 -11.82
N GLU A 176 -6.12 15.91 -10.86
CA GLU A 176 -7.12 14.84 -10.77
C GLU A 176 -8.52 15.35 -10.44
N HIS A 177 -8.63 16.27 -9.47
CA HIS A 177 -9.90 16.87 -9.03
C HIS A 177 -10.36 18.00 -9.96
N SER A 178 -9.58 18.34 -10.98
CA SER A 178 -9.94 19.39 -11.92
C SER A 178 -11.02 18.93 -12.88
N THR A 179 -11.83 19.89 -13.33
CA THR A 179 -12.81 19.67 -14.40
C THR A 179 -12.12 19.25 -15.69
N LEU A 180 -12.89 18.72 -16.64
CA LEU A 180 -12.38 18.33 -17.95
C LEU A 180 -11.66 19.51 -18.65
N LEU A 181 -12.23 20.72 -18.54
CA LEU A 181 -11.61 21.96 -19.02
C LEU A 181 -10.31 22.28 -18.27
N GLY A 182 -10.27 22.10 -16.95
CA GLY A 182 -9.06 22.27 -16.15
C GLY A 182 -7.94 21.31 -16.56
N LYS A 183 -8.27 20.04 -16.82
CA LYS A 183 -7.32 19.05 -17.34
C LYS A 183 -6.75 19.46 -18.70
N PHE A 184 -7.61 19.93 -19.61
CA PHE A 184 -7.14 20.49 -20.89
C PHE A 184 -6.21 21.69 -20.69
N ALA A 185 -6.51 22.58 -19.74
CA ALA A 185 -5.65 23.73 -19.46
C ALA A 185 -4.26 23.31 -18.98
N PHE A 186 -4.16 22.34 -18.06
CA PHE A 186 -2.87 21.81 -17.61
C PHE A 186 -2.06 21.23 -18.77
N HIS A 187 -2.71 20.49 -19.66
CA HIS A 187 -2.07 19.96 -20.87
C HIS A 187 -1.57 21.07 -21.76
N LEU A 188 -2.40 22.06 -22.07
CA LEU A 188 -2.03 23.18 -22.93
C LEU A 188 -0.83 23.94 -22.37
N ILE A 189 -0.81 24.22 -21.06
CA ILE A 189 0.31 24.88 -20.37
C ILE A 189 1.58 24.04 -20.53
N TRP A 190 1.50 22.73 -20.29
CA TRP A 190 2.66 21.84 -20.39
C TRP A 190 3.19 21.74 -21.83
N TRP A 191 2.30 21.61 -22.81
CA TRP A 191 2.67 21.60 -24.22
C TRP A 191 3.27 22.93 -24.67
N SER A 192 2.73 24.06 -24.23
CA SER A 192 3.29 25.38 -24.50
C SER A 192 4.73 25.49 -23.98
N PHE A 193 4.98 25.00 -22.77
CA PHE A 193 6.34 24.93 -22.22
C PHE A 193 7.27 24.03 -23.04
N LEU A 194 6.83 22.82 -23.41
CA LEU A 194 7.64 21.90 -24.23
C LEU A 194 7.96 22.46 -25.62
N PHE A 195 6.99 23.10 -26.27
CA PHE A 195 7.23 23.77 -27.56
C PHE A 195 8.17 24.96 -27.42
N GLY A 196 8.04 25.75 -26.35
CA GLY A 196 8.98 26.82 -26.04
C GLY A 196 10.41 26.30 -25.86
N LEU A 197 10.57 25.18 -25.15
CA LEU A 197 11.87 24.51 -24.96
C LEU A 197 12.42 24.00 -26.29
N LEU A 198 11.58 23.41 -27.16
CA LEU A 198 11.98 22.96 -28.49
C LEU A 198 12.45 24.11 -29.37
N ILE A 199 11.70 25.21 -29.43
CA ILE A 199 12.08 26.42 -30.16
C ILE A 199 13.40 26.95 -29.63
N TRP A 200 13.55 26.98 -28.30
CA TRP A 200 14.80 27.40 -27.66
C TRP A 200 15.97 26.50 -28.09
N ILE A 201 15.84 25.18 -28.06
CA ILE A 201 16.91 24.26 -28.53
C ILE A 201 17.28 24.49 -30.00
N VAL A 202 16.29 24.72 -30.87
CA VAL A 202 16.54 24.98 -32.30
C VAL A 202 17.24 26.32 -32.49
N THR A 203 16.77 27.37 -31.82
CA THR A 203 17.33 28.72 -31.91
C THR A 203 18.66 28.89 -31.19
N MET A 204 18.96 28.07 -30.17
CA MET A 204 20.26 28.03 -29.48
C MET A 204 21.42 27.73 -30.44
N LYS A 205 21.19 27.03 -31.56
CA LYS A 205 22.21 26.86 -32.61
C LYS A 205 22.58 28.18 -33.29
N ASN A 206 21.64 29.13 -33.34
CA ASN A 206 21.79 30.43 -33.98
C ASN A 206 22.19 31.54 -32.98
N LEU A 207 21.93 31.34 -31.67
CA LEU A 207 22.37 32.23 -30.58
C LEU A 207 23.85 32.06 -30.23
N ARG A 208 24.71 31.88 -31.25
CA ARG A 208 26.16 31.81 -31.04
C ARG A 208 26.75 33.21 -31.11
N LEU A 209 27.23 33.69 -29.98
CA LEU A 209 28.09 34.88 -29.87
C LEU A 209 29.40 34.74 -30.68
N SER A 210 29.69 33.56 -31.22
CA SER A 210 30.88 33.29 -32.03
C SER A 210 31.02 34.15 -33.29
N ARG A 211 29.94 34.77 -33.77
CA ARG A 211 29.99 35.72 -34.91
C ARG A 211 30.48 37.11 -34.50
N ILE A 212 30.27 37.51 -33.25
CA ILE A 212 30.67 38.82 -32.72
C ILE A 212 32.02 38.70 -31.99
N PHE A 213 32.27 37.54 -31.38
CA PHE A 213 33.48 37.26 -30.61
C PHE A 213 34.09 35.93 -31.10
N PRO A 214 35.39 35.89 -31.48
CA PRO A 214 36.03 34.71 -32.04
C PRO A 214 36.36 33.68 -30.94
N PHE A 215 35.33 33.01 -30.43
CA PHE A 215 35.48 31.98 -29.39
C PHE A 215 35.70 30.59 -29.99
N LYS A 216 36.61 29.81 -29.39
CA LYS A 216 36.72 28.35 -29.65
C LYS A 216 35.40 27.62 -29.33
N LYS A 217 35.09 26.55 -30.08
CA LYS A 217 33.89 25.70 -29.86
C LYS A 217 33.85 25.20 -28.41
N ILE A 218 32.68 25.29 -27.78
CA ILE A 218 32.43 24.81 -26.41
C ILE A 218 32.56 23.29 -26.39
N GLY A 219 33.53 22.77 -25.63
CA GLY A 219 33.65 21.34 -25.33
C GLY A 219 32.92 20.98 -24.04
N LEU A 220 32.54 19.72 -23.87
CA LEU A 220 31.86 19.22 -22.65
C LEU A 220 32.59 19.61 -21.35
N LYS A 221 33.93 19.69 -21.37
CA LYS A 221 34.75 20.08 -20.21
C LYS A 221 34.59 21.55 -19.80
N SER A 222 34.23 22.47 -20.70
CA SER A 222 34.08 23.90 -20.37
C SER A 222 32.65 24.28 -19.96
N ALA A 223 31.66 23.43 -20.20
CA ALA A 223 30.29 23.62 -19.71
C ALA A 223 30.16 23.47 -18.19
N PHE A 224 31.08 22.72 -17.55
CA PHE A 224 31.08 22.50 -16.10
C PHE A 224 31.87 23.55 -15.30
N TYR A 225 32.67 24.39 -15.96
CA TYR A 225 33.37 25.52 -15.31
C TYR A 225 32.49 26.78 -15.34
N VAL A 226 31.39 26.75 -14.62
CA VAL A 226 30.39 27.85 -14.60
C VAL A 226 30.86 29.04 -13.74
N MET A 227 31.81 28.87 -12.81
CA MET A 227 32.10 29.90 -11.79
C MET A 227 33.33 30.78 -12.06
N ASN A 228 34.15 30.51 -13.08
CA ASN A 228 35.34 31.33 -13.36
C ASN A 228 35.33 31.83 -14.80
N TYR A 229 34.51 32.86 -15.01
CA TYR A 229 34.22 33.44 -16.33
C TYR A 229 35.46 34.04 -16.99
N ASP A 230 36.33 34.72 -16.24
CA ASP A 230 37.51 35.41 -16.77
C ASP A 230 38.61 34.46 -17.29
N LYS A 231 38.91 33.40 -16.52
CA LYS A 231 39.89 32.39 -16.94
C LYS A 231 39.41 31.60 -18.16
N THR A 232 38.10 31.36 -18.22
CA THR A 232 37.49 30.69 -19.35
C THR A 232 37.38 31.63 -20.55
N TYR A 233 37.15 32.93 -20.35
CA TYR A 233 37.10 33.95 -21.41
C TYR A 233 38.46 34.15 -22.08
N SER A 234 39.51 34.45 -21.30
CA SER A 234 40.88 34.65 -21.79
C SER A 234 41.44 33.45 -22.53
N GLY A 235 41.16 32.22 -22.07
CA GLY A 235 41.56 30.99 -22.77
C GLY A 235 40.77 30.69 -24.06
N ARG A 236 39.66 31.39 -24.32
CA ARG A 236 38.76 31.15 -25.47
C ARG A 236 38.96 32.11 -26.64
N ILE A 237 39.73 33.19 -26.49
CA ILE A 237 40.05 34.14 -27.57
C ILE A 237 40.95 33.42 -28.59
N SER A 238 40.58 33.41 -29.88
CA SER A 238 41.45 32.87 -30.93
C SER A 238 42.69 33.75 -31.10
N LYS A 239 43.84 33.14 -31.39
CA LYS A 239 45.09 33.86 -31.69
C LYS A 239 45.23 34.25 -33.17
N GLU A 240 44.17 34.11 -33.95
CA GLU A 240 44.19 34.24 -35.42
C GLU A 240 43.86 35.67 -35.90
N PHE A 241 44.21 36.67 -35.10
CA PHE A 241 44.20 38.08 -35.48
C PHE A 241 45.58 38.68 -35.23
#